data_AF-A0A8D2HUU6-F1
#
_entry.id   AF-A0A8D2HUU6-F1
#
_cell.length_a   1.000
_cell.length_b   1.000
_cell.length_c   1.000
_cell.angle_alpha   90.00
_cell.angle_beta   90.00
_cell.angle_gamma   90.00
#
_symmetry.space_group_name_H-M   'P 1'
#
loop_
_entity.id
_entity.type
_entity.pdbx_description
1 polymer ?
#
loop_
_entity_poly.entity_id
_entity_poly.type
_entity_poly.pdbx_seq_one_letter_code
_entity_poly.pdbx_strand_id
1 'polypeptide(L)' 'MANLWEIEILSIQVNQFALASHFFGGLWALIQAKYSTLGFDFPEYAIVHFNKYFKMKPEVTALKVSQ' A
#
# COMPACT_ATOMS: atom_id res chain seq x y z
N MET A 1 -9.70 23.19 14.55
CA MET A 1 -10.57 22.03 14.23
C MET A 1 -10.43 21.81 12.74
N ALA A 2 -9.93 20.64 12.31
CA ALA A 2 -9.86 20.34 10.87
C ALA A 2 -11.29 20.30 10.31
N ASN A 3 -11.51 20.93 9.16
CA ASN A 3 -12.84 20.92 8.53
C ASN A 3 -13.03 19.62 7.74
N LEU A 4 -14.29 19.28 7.41
CA LEU A 4 -14.62 18.01 6.74
C LEU A 4 -13.88 17.82 5.41
N TRP A 5 -13.57 18.92 4.72
CA TRP A 5 -12.86 18.93 3.46
C TRP A 5 -11.38 18.56 3.61
N GLU A 6 -10.71 19.09 4.64
CA GLU A 6 -9.34 18.69 4.98
C GLU A 6 -9.24 17.21 5.32
N ILE A 7 -10.22 16.66 6.05
CA ILE A 7 -10.27 15.23 6.40
C ILE A 7 -10.42 14.38 5.14
N GLU A 8 -11.26 14.80 4.19
CA GLU A 8 -11.44 14.09 2.92
C GLU A 8 -10.16 14.05 2.10
N ILE A 9 -9.48 15.18 1.94
CA ILE A 9 -8.20 15.25 1.21
C ILE A 9 -7.16 14.35 1.84
N LEU A 10 -7.00 14.42 3.16
CA LEU A 10 -6.05 13.59 3.88
C LEU A 10 -6.37 12.11 3.75
N SER A 11 -7.65 11.73 3.80
CA SER A 11 -8.09 10.35 3.59
C SER A 11 -7.68 9.84 2.20
N ILE A 12 -7.88 10.63 1.15
CA ILE A 12 -7.49 10.25 -0.22
C ILE A 12 -5.97 10.07 -0.32
N GLN A 13 -5.21 11.03 0.19
CA GLN A 13 -3.73 10.99 0.17
C GLN A 13 -3.20 9.77 0.94
N VAL A 14 -3.71 9.52 2.14
CA VAL A 14 -3.30 8.37 2.97
C VAL A 14 -3.57 7.05 2.24
N ASN A 15 -4.71 6.90 1.57
CA ASN A 15 -5.01 5.71 0.79
C ASN A 15 -4.03 5.51 -0.38
N GLN A 16 -3.63 6.59 -1.07
CA GLN A 16 -2.63 6.53 -2.13
C GLN A 16 -1.25 6.11 -1.61
N PHE A 17 -0.81 6.65 -0.47
CA PHE A 17 0.45 6.25 0.15
C PHE A 17 0.41 4.82 0.71
N ALA A 18 -0.73 4.38 1.27
CA ALA A 18 -0.91 3.00 1.69
C ALA A 18 -0.80 2.04 0.49
N LEU A 19 -1.37 2.41 -0.66
CA LEU A 19 -1.21 1.64 -1.90
C LEU A 19 0.26 1.55 -2.32
N ALA A 20 0.99 2.68 -2.35
CA ALA A 20 2.42 2.67 -2.64
C ALA A 20 3.22 1.81 -1.64
N SER A 21 2.89 1.89 -0.35
CA SER A 21 3.55 1.13 0.71
C SER A 21 3.40 -0.38 0.52
N HIS A 22 2.22 -0.87 0.15
CA HIS A 22 2.02 -2.29 -0.15
C HIS A 22 2.87 -2.76 -1.32
N PHE A 23 2.96 -1.98 -2.40
CA PHE A 23 3.83 -2.31 -3.53
C PHE A 23 5.31 -2.37 -3.11
N PHE A 24 5.77 -1.36 -2.36
CA PHE A 24 7.15 -1.30 -1.86
C PHE A 24 7.47 -2.46 -0.91
N GLY A 25 6.55 -2.83 -0.02
CA GLY A 25 6.74 -3.98 0.88
C GLY A 25 6.86 -5.30 0.14
N GLY A 26 6.09 -5.48 -0.94
CA GLY A 26 6.22 -6.64 -1.83
C GLY A 26 7.59 -6.70 -2.51
N LEU A 27 8.04 -5.58 -3.09
CA LEU A 27 9.35 -5.49 -3.74
C LEU A 27 10.50 -5.72 -2.75
N TRP A 28 10.43 -5.09 -1.58
CA TRP A 28 11.41 -5.27 -0.51
C TRP A 28 11.52 -6.75 -0.11
N ALA A 29 10.39 -7.44 0.04
CA ALA A 29 10.39 -8.84 0.41
C ALA A 29 10.99 -9.75 -0.67
N LEU A 30 10.73 -9.48 -1.96
CA LEU A 30 11.40 -10.23 -3.04
C LEU A 30 12.93 -10.06 -3.01
N ILE A 31 13.42 -8.86 -2.70
CA ILE A 31 14.86 -8.61 -2.52
C ILE A 31 15.38 -9.39 -1.32
N GLN A 32 14.66 -9.36 -0.19
CA GLN A 32 15.05 -10.11 1.01
C GLN A 32 15.03 -11.62 0.81
N ALA A 33 14.09 -12.17 0.04
CA ALA A 33 14.04 -13.59 -0.29
C ALA A 33 15.34 -14.09 -0.95
N LYS A 34 16.07 -13.21 -1.64
CA LYS A 34 17.37 -13.53 -2.26
C LYS A 34 18.56 -13.31 -1.35
N TYR A 35 18.54 -12.29 -0.50
CA TYR A 35 19.75 -11.81 0.19
C TYR A 35 19.72 -11.93 1.72
N SER A 36 18.55 -12.12 2.33
CA SER A 36 18.43 -12.18 3.78
C SER A 36 18.88 -13.54 4.33
N THR A 37 19.44 -13.52 5.53
CA THR A 37 19.75 -14.73 6.31
C THR A 37 18.70 -15.02 7.39
N LEU A 38 17.66 -14.19 7.47
CA LEU A 38 16.58 -14.35 8.43
C LEU A 38 15.70 -15.56 8.08
N GLY A 39 15.29 -16.32 9.09
CA GLY A 39 14.34 -17.44 8.96
C GLY A 39 12.89 -16.97 8.80
N PHE A 40 12.65 -16.05 7.88
CA PHE A 40 11.35 -15.45 7.61
C PHE A 40 10.84 -15.82 6.22
N ASP A 41 9.52 -16.00 6.08
CA ASP A 41 8.90 -16.33 4.80
C ASP A 41 8.66 -15.07 3.95
N PHE A 42 9.75 -14.58 3.34
CA PHE A 42 9.71 -13.43 2.46
C PHE A 42 8.84 -13.62 1.21
N PRO A 43 8.84 -14.78 0.53
CA PRO A 43 7.93 -15.03 -0.58
C PRO A 43 6.45 -14.87 -0.19
N GLU A 44 6.02 -15.46 0.92
CA GLU A 44 4.64 -15.33 1.38
C GLU A 44 4.29 -13.87 1.74
N TYR A 45 5.21 -13.17 2.41
CA TYR A 45 5.02 -11.75 2.72
C TYR A 45 4.87 -10.89 1.46
N ALA A 46 5.65 -11.18 0.41
CA ALA A 46 5.54 -10.51 -0.88
C ALA A 46 4.18 -10.74 -1.53
N ILE A 47 3.69 -11.98 -1.51
CA ILE A 47 2.37 -12.36 -2.05
C ILE A 47 1.26 -11.58 -1.33
N VAL A 48 1.25 -11.55 0.00
CA VAL A 48 0.25 -10.82 0.79
C VAL A 48 0.23 -9.33 0.42
N HIS A 49 1.41 -8.72 0.27
CA HIS A 49 1.54 -7.31 -0.05
C HIS A 49 1.09 -6.96 -1.47
N PHE A 50 1.50 -7.75 -2.47
CA PHE A 50 1.05 -7.53 -3.84
C PHE A 50 -0.43 -7.81 -4.01
N ASN A 51 -0.98 -8.86 -3.38
CA ASN A 51 -2.41 -9.13 -3.39
C ASN A 51 -3.21 -7.95 -2.84
N LYS A 52 -2.76 -7.36 -1.71
CA LYS A 52 -3.39 -6.17 -1.15
C LYS A 52 -3.27 -4.97 -2.09
N TYR A 53 -2.09 -4.73 -2.68
CA TYR A 53 -1.90 -3.67 -3.68
C TYR A 53 -2.89 -3.81 -4.85
N PHE A 54 -2.88 -4.95 -5.55
CA PHE A 54 -3.71 -5.14 -6.74
C PHE A 54 -5.20 -5.15 -6.42
N LYS A 55 -5.60 -5.66 -5.25
CA LYS A 55 -6.99 -5.61 -4.79
C LYS A 55 -7.47 -4.18 -4.57
N MET A 56 -6.68 -3.34 -3.90
CA MET A 56 -7.10 -1.97 -3.54
C MET A 56 -6.90 -0.97 -4.68
N LYS A 57 -6.01 -1.25 -5.63
CA LYS A 57 -5.61 -0.31 -6.68
C LYS A 57 -6.79 0.32 -7.44
N PRO A 58 -7.81 -0.44 -7.92
CA PRO A 58 -8.92 0.16 -8.67
C PRO A 58 -9.68 1.20 -7.84
N GLU A 59 -10.03 0.85 -6.60
CA GLU A 59 -10.78 1.71 -5.68
C GLU A 59 -9.99 2.97 -5.32
N VAL A 60 -8.72 2.81 -4.91
CA VAL A 60 -7.87 3.93 -4.47
C VAL A 60 -7.56 4.89 -5.62
N THR A 61 -7.32 4.39 -6.83
CA THR A 61 -7.07 5.25 -8.00
C THR A 61 -8.32 5.96 -8.52
N ALA A 62 -9.51 5.50 -8.13
CA ALA A 62 -10.77 6.14 -8.47
C ALA A 62 -11.18 7.25 -7.48
N LEU A 63 -10.53 7.33 -6.31
CA LEU A 63 -10.83 8.35 -5.30
C LEU A 63 -10.61 9.77 -5.84
N LYS A 64 -11.59 10.64 -5.61
CA LYS A 64 -11.57 12.06 -5.96
C LYS A 64 -12.21 12.85 -4.82
N VAL A 65 -11.78 14.09 -4.65
CA VAL A 65 -12.40 15.01 -3.69
C VAL A 65 -13.84 15.25 -4.14
N SER A 66 -14.79 15.13 -3.20
CA SER A 66 -16.19 15.45 -3.43
C SER A 66 -16.33 16.92 -3.84
N GLN A 67 -17.14 17.16 -4.88
CA GLN A 67 -17.44 18.49 -5.38
C GLN A 67 -18.47 19.20 -4.50
#